data_AF-A0A6V7LGR7-F1
#
_entry.id   AF-A0A6V7LGR7-F1
#
_cell.length_a   1.000
_cell.length_b   1.000
_cell.length_c   1.000
_cell.angle_alpha   90.00
_cell.angle_beta   90.00
_cell.angle_gamma   90.00
#
_symmetry.space_group_name_H-M   'P 1'
#
loop_
_entity.id
_entity.type
_entity.pdbx_description
1 polymer ?
#
loop_
_entity_poly.entity_id
_entity_poly.type
_entity_poly.pdbx_seq_one_letter_code
_entity_poly.pdbx_strand_id
1 'polypeptide(L)' 'LFLKVLLQKFSMRTIGIIGSLMFILSWLACALAKNIYQLAAIVLVLGFGIGIMLNIVNTNFNCYFVKRRAT' A
#
# COMPACT_ATOMS: atom_id res chain seq x y z
N LEU A 1 3.22 4.09 -12.38
CA LEU A 1 4.41 3.53 -13.05
C LEU A 1 5.16 2.55 -12.15
N PHE A 2 5.63 2.99 -10.97
CA PHE A 2 6.45 2.20 -10.03
C PHE A 2 5.82 0.86 -9.60
N LEU A 3 4.57 0.87 -9.12
CA LEU A 3 3.87 -0.37 -8.72
C LEU A 3 3.67 -1.37 -9.85
N LYS A 4 3.48 -0.91 -11.10
CA LYS A 4 3.33 -1.80 -12.26
C LYS A 4 4.62 -2.57 -12.56
N VAL A 5 5.77 -1.89 -12.44
CA VAL A 5 7.09 -2.52 -12.58
C VAL A 5 7.35 -3.50 -11.42
N LEU A 6 6.93 -3.14 -10.21
CA LEU A 6 7.09 -4.00 -9.04
C LEU A 6 6.24 -5.28 -9.13
N LEU A 7 5.00 -5.16 -9.61
CA LEU A 7 4.08 -6.26 -9.88
C LEU A 7 4.55 -7.21 -10.99
N GLN A 8 5.40 -6.74 -11.92
CA GLN A 8 6.01 -7.60 -12.94
C GLN A 8 7.18 -8.43 -12.40
N LYS A 9 7.87 -7.95 -11.35
CA LYS A 9 9.01 -8.66 -10.74
C LYS A 9 8.65 -9.48 -9.51
N PHE A 10 7.60 -9.11 -8.77
CA PHE A 10 7.20 -9.75 -7.52
C PHE A 10 5.72 -10.16 -7.53
N SER A 11 5.41 -11.23 -6.80
CA SER A 11 4.03 -11.70 -6.64
C SER A 11 3.16 -10.65 -5.95
N MET A 12 1.93 -10.49 -6.43
CA MET A 12 0.92 -9.58 -5.86
C MET A 12 0.77 -9.76 -4.33
N ARG A 13 0.84 -11.01 -3.85
CA ARG A 13 0.73 -11.34 -2.42
C ARG A 13 1.89 -10.75 -1.62
N THR A 14 3.12 -10.92 -2.09
CA THR A 14 4.33 -10.44 -1.40
C THR A 14 4.33 -8.92 -1.30
N ILE A 15 3.98 -8.22 -2.39
CA ILE A 15 3.91 -6.75 -2.37
C ILE A 15 2.80 -6.28 -1.43
N GLY A 16 1.67 -7.01 -1.37
CA GLY A 16 0.57 -6.71 -0.45
C GLY A 16 0.99 -6.85 1.01
N ILE A 17 1.70 -7.93 1.35
CA ILE A 17 2.24 -8.15 2.69
C ILE A 17 3.22 -7.04 3.07
N ILE A 18 4.16 -6.68 2.19
CA ILE A 18 5.13 -5.59 2.45
C ILE A 18 4.43 -4.25 2.66
N GLY A 19 3.46 -3.92 1.80
CA GLY A 19 2.65 -2.70 1.95
C GLY A 19 1.88 -2.66 3.27
N SER A 20 1.33 -3.81 3.69
CA SER A 20 0.64 -3.94 4.98
C SER A 20 1.55 -3.80 6.19
N LEU A 21 2.75 -4.38 6.11
CA LEU A 21 3.74 -4.27 7.17
C LEU A 21 4.19 -2.81 7.33
N MET A 22 4.45 -2.11 6.22
CA MET A 22 4.80 -0.69 6.23
C MET A 22 3.69 0.17 6.84
N PHE A 23 2.43 -0.11 6.50
CA PHE A 23 1.29 0.64 7.04
C PHE A 23 1.17 0.46 8.56
N ILE A 24 1.18 -0.78 9.04
CA ILE A 24 1.05 -1.10 10.48
C ILE A 24 2.22 -0.49 11.27
N LEU A 25 3.44 -0.61 10.75
CA LEU A 25 4.63 -0.06 11.41
C LEU A 25 4.58 1.48 11.48
N SER A 26 4.14 2.14 10.42
CA SER A 26 3.96 3.59 10.40
C SER A 26 2.85 4.05 11.34
N TRP A 27 1.77 3.27 11.44
CA TRP A 27 0.66 3.54 12.35
C TRP A 27 1.09 3.43 13.82
N LEU A 28 1.87 2.40 14.18
CA LEU A 28 2.50 2.29 15.50
C LEU A 28 3.47 3.45 15.76
N ALA A 29 4.27 3.84 14.76
CA ALA A 29 5.21 4.96 14.88
C ALA A 29 4.51 6.31 15.12
N CYS A 30 3.29 6.51 14.60
CA CYS A 30 2.50 7.71 14.91
C CYS A 30 2.24 7.87 16.41
N ALA A 31 2.02 6.77 17.15
CA ALA A 31 1.80 6.83 18.60
C ALA A 31 3.06 7.25 19.39
N LEU A 32 4.24 7.06 18.80
CA LEU A 32 5.54 7.45 19.38
C LEU A 32 5.99 8.86 18.95
N ALA A 33 5.29 9.51 18.01
CA ALA A 33 5.67 10.81 17.49
C ALA A 33 5.45 11.91 18.55
N LYS A 34 6.51 12.69 18.82
CA LYS A 34 6.46 13.80 19.79
C LYS A 34 6.45 15.18 19.14
N ASN A 35 6.76 15.25 17.84
CA ASN A 35 6.90 16.49 17.09
C ASN A 35 6.10 16.45 15.78
N ILE A 36 5.56 17.59 15.34
CA ILE A 36 4.81 17.73 14.09
C ILE A 36 5.65 17.31 12.87
N TYR A 37 6.94 17.65 12.85
CA TYR A 37 7.83 17.27 11.74
C TYR A 37 8.02 15.75 11.64
N GLN A 38 8.11 15.05 12.78
CA GLN A 38 8.18 13.58 12.82
C GLN A 38 6.87 12.96 12.36
N LEU A 39 5.75 13.52 12.81
CA LEU A 39 4.42 13.07 12.40
C LEU A 39 4.23 13.22 10.88
N ALA A 40 4.64 14.36 10.30
CA ALA A 40 4.56 14.60 8.86
C ALA A 40 5.37 13.56 8.06
N ALA A 41 6.59 13.25 8.50
CA ALA A 41 7.41 12.23 7.87
C ALA A 41 6.77 10.83 7.95
N ILE A 42 6.21 10.47 9.11
CA ILE A 42 5.54 9.17 9.31
C ILE A 42 4.27 9.07 8.46
N VAL A 43 3.50 10.15 8.34
CA VAL A 43 2.28 10.19 7.52
C VAL A 43 2.58 10.03 6.03
N LEU A 44 3.73 10.51 5.55
CA LEU A 44 4.16 10.25 4.17
C LEU A 44 4.40 8.76 3.92
N VAL A 45 5.08 8.07 4.86
CA VAL A 45 5.33 6.62 4.77
C VAL A 45 4.02 5.83 4.87
N LEU A 46 3.12 6.27 5.75
CA LEU A 46 1.78 5.69 5.90
C LEU A 46 0.96 5.83 4.61
N GLY A 47 0.96 7.01 3.99
CA GLY A 47 0.28 7.27 2.71
C GLY A 47 0.85 6.41 1.58
N PHE A 48 2.16 6.18 1.56
CA PHE A 48 2.80 5.27 0.61
C PHE A 48 2.34 3.81 0.78
N GLY A 49 2.26 3.33 2.04
CA GLY A 49 1.73 2.00 2.35
C GLY A 49 0.28 1.80 1.91
N ILE A 50 -0.58 2.78 2.18
CA ILE A 50 -1.99 2.78 1.72
C ILE A 50 -2.06 2.78 0.19
N GLY A 51 -1.25 3.61 -0.49
CA GLY A 51 -1.23 3.69 -1.95
C GLY A 51 -0.85 2.36 -2.62
N ILE A 52 0.04 1.58 -2.00
CA ILE A 52 0.38 0.22 -2.43
C ILE A 52 -0.80 -0.73 -2.22
N MET A 53 -1.41 -0.72 -1.02
CA MET A 53 -2.57 -1.58 -0.73
C MET A 53 -3.72 -1.36 -1.70
N LEU A 54 -4.14 -0.10 -1.89
CA LEU A 54 -5.28 0.24 -2.75
C LEU A 54 -5.04 -0.19 -4.20
N ASN A 55 -3.82 -0.03 -4.71
CA ASN A 55 -3.47 -0.51 -6.05
C ASN A 55 -3.57 -2.03 -6.16
N ILE A 56 -3.09 -2.78 -5.17
CA ILE A 56 -3.11 -4.24 -5.20
C ILE A 56 -4.53 -4.76 -5.08
N VAL A 57 -5.36 -4.18 -4.21
CA VAL A 57 -6.78 -4.53 -4.09
C VAL A 57 -7.48 -4.29 -5.42
N ASN A 58 -7.31 -3.11 -6.02
CA ASN A 58 -7.89 -2.80 -7.33
C ASN A 58 -7.39 -3.72 -8.44
N THR A 59 -6.10 -4.05 -8.46
CA THR A 59 -5.52 -4.96 -9.47
C THR A 59 -6.05 -6.38 -9.28
N ASN A 60 -6.12 -6.86 -8.04
CA ASN A 60 -6.63 -8.19 -7.71
C ASN A 60 -8.12 -8.30 -8.07
N PHE A 61 -8.94 -7.32 -7.69
CA PHE A 61 -10.35 -7.25 -8.09
C PHE A 61 -10.50 -7.25 -9.62
N ASN A 62 -9.71 -6.45 -10.33
CA ASN A 62 -9.75 -6.38 -11.80
C ASN A 62 -9.31 -7.67 -12.50
N CYS A 63 -8.38 -8.42 -11.91
CA CYS A 63 -7.97 -9.74 -12.40
C CYS A 63 -9.00 -10.83 -12.06
N TYR A 64 -9.70 -10.71 -10.94
CA TYR A 64 -10.70 -11.70 -10.51
C TYR A 64 -12.05 -11.53 -11.21
N PHE A 65 -12.49 -10.29 -11.42
CA PHE A 65 -13.80 -9.95 -12.01
C PHE A 65 -13.71 -9.48 -13.46
N VAL A 66 -12.89 -10.14 -14.29
CA VAL A 66 -12.75 -9.78 -15.72
C VAL A 66 -14.08 -9.85 -16.48
N LYS A 67 -14.94 -10.84 -16.17
CA LYS A 67 -16.24 -11.06 -16.83
C LYS A 67 -17.43 -10.30 -16.23
N ARG A 68 -17.29 -9.66 -15.06
CA ARG A 68 -18.35 -8.89 -14.37
C ARG A 68 -17.88 -7.47 -14.03
N ARG A 69 -17.09 -6.84 -14.90
CA ARG A 69 -16.85 -5.40 -14.79
C ARG A 69 -18.20 -4.72 -14.97
N ALA A 70 -18.62 -3.92 -13.99
CA ALA A 70 -19.84 -3.14 -14.10
C ALA A 70 -19.71 -2.20 -15.30
N THR A 71 -20.37 -2.57 -16.40
CA THR A 71 -20.85 -1.64 -17.43
C THR A 71 -22.08 -0.94 -16.91
#